data_AF-A0AAX0TQ02-F1
#
_entry.id   AF-A0AAX0TQ02-F1
#
_cell.length_a   1.000
_cell.length_b   1.000
_cell.length_c   1.000
_cell.angle_alpha   90.00
_cell.angle_beta   90.00
_cell.angle_gamma   90.00
#
_symmetry.space_group_name_H-M   'P 1'
#
loop_
_entity.id
_entity.type
_entity.pdbx_description
1 polymer ?
#
loop_
_entity_poly.entity_id
_entity_poly.type
_entity_poly.pdbx_seq_one_letter_code
_entity_poly.pdbx_strand_id
1 'polypeptide(L)'
;VVRLAQKYKPEYVFIRNKPLAMTVGIWCFAFTAFACLTGIFPKMEAFTAEWTFQLALNVATPFVLVGLGLIFPLLARKANSK
;
A
#
# COMPACT_ATOMS: atom_id res chain seq x y z
N VAL A 1 -10.21 -5.29 9.23
CA VAL A 1 -10.01 -4.45 10.44
C VAL A 1 -11.19 -4.51 11.41
N VAL A 2 -12.43 -4.23 10.95
CA VAL A 2 -13.63 -4.20 11.83
C VAL A 2 -13.89 -5.53 12.57
N ARG A 3 -13.71 -6.69 11.91
CA ARG A 3 -13.86 -8.02 12.55
C ARG A 3 -12.79 -8.33 13.61
N LEU A 4 -11.56 -7.82 13.45
CA LEU A 4 -10.47 -8.07 14.39
C LEU A 4 -10.58 -7.22 15.65
N ALA A 5 -11.15 -6.01 15.53
CA ALA A 5 -11.40 -5.10 16.65
C ALA A 5 -12.42 -5.63 17.67
N GLN A 6 -13.18 -6.69 17.34
CA GLN A 6 -14.07 -7.37 18.29
C GLN A 6 -13.36 -8.49 19.06
N LYS A 7 -12.29 -9.04 18.48
CA LYS A 7 -11.54 -10.18 19.06
C LYS A 7 -10.36 -9.72 19.91
N TYR A 8 -9.78 -8.56 19.61
CA TYR A 8 -8.60 -8.03 20.30
C TYR A 8 -8.88 -6.61 20.79
N LYS A 9 -8.71 -6.38 22.10
CA LYS A 9 -8.69 -5.02 22.68
C LYS A 9 -7.29 -4.44 22.47
N PRO A 10 -7.13 -3.33 21.73
CA PRO A 10 -5.84 -2.68 21.57
C PRO A 10 -5.40 -2.04 22.89
N GLU A 11 -4.11 -2.17 23.22
CA GLU A 11 -3.49 -1.53 24.39
C GLU A 11 -3.53 0.02 24.29
N TYR A 12 -3.49 0.55 23.06
CA TYR A 12 -3.54 1.98 22.79
C TYR A 12 -4.63 2.34 21.78
N VAL A 13 -5.40 3.39 22.09
CA VAL A 13 -6.44 3.94 21.22
C VAL A 13 -6.26 5.44 21.12
N PHE A 14 -5.83 5.92 19.96
CA PHE A 14 -5.64 7.35 19.68
C PHE A 14 -6.98 8.12 19.67
N ILE A 15 -7.97 7.62 18.93
CA ILE A 15 -9.32 8.21 18.84
C ILE A 15 -10.34 7.19 19.36
N ARG A 16 -10.96 7.48 20.51
CA ARG A 16 -11.98 6.61 21.12
C ARG A 16 -13.29 6.58 20.33
N ASN A 17 -13.59 7.65 19.59
CA ASN A 17 -14.80 7.75 18.79
C ASN A 17 -14.65 7.05 17.43
N LYS A 18 -15.28 5.89 17.27
CA LYS A 18 -15.16 5.02 16.07
C LYS A 18 -15.43 5.73 14.74
N PRO A 19 -16.55 6.46 14.54
CA PRO A 19 -16.81 7.17 13.29
C PRO A 19 -15.73 8.22 12.97
N LEU A 20 -15.28 9.00 13.96
CA LEU A 20 -14.21 9.98 13.76
C LEU A 20 -12.88 9.32 13.39
N ALA A 21 -12.52 8.23 14.07
CA ALA A 21 -11.30 7.48 13.77
C ALA A 21 -11.30 6.95 12.32
N MET A 22 -12.46 6.46 11.86
CA MET A 22 -12.60 5.97 10.49
C MET A 22 -12.50 7.10 9.46
N THR A 23 -13.14 8.25 9.70
CA THR A 23 -13.07 9.40 8.79
C THR A 23 -11.64 9.91 8.63
N VAL A 24 -10.91 10.07 9.74
CA VAL A 24 -9.50 10.51 9.70
C VAL A 24 -8.62 9.48 8.98
N GLY A 25 -8.84 8.19 9.24
CA GLY A 25 -8.12 7.11 8.55
C GLY A 25 -8.38 7.11 7.03
N ILE A 26 -9.63 7.27 6.61
CA ILE A 26 -10.00 7.36 5.18
C ILE A 26 -9.38 8.61 4.55
N TRP A 27 -9.42 9.76 5.23
CA TRP A 27 -8.82 10.99 4.73
C TRP A 27 -7.31 10.84 4.50
N CYS A 28 -6.59 10.29 5.49
CA CYS A 28 -5.16 10.04 5.38
C CYS A 28 -4.83 9.05 4.26
N PHE A 29 -5.59 7.96 4.15
CA PHE A 29 -5.43 6.99 3.09
C PHE A 29 -5.68 7.60 1.70
N ALA A 30 -6.74 8.40 1.56
CA ALA A 30 -7.07 9.07 0.30
C ALA A 30 -5.96 10.04 -0.12
N PHE A 31 -5.43 10.85 0.81
CA PHE A 31 -4.31 11.75 0.53
C PHE A 31 -3.05 10.98 0.10
N THR A 32 -2.73 9.89 0.79
CA THR A 32 -1.59 9.04 0.45
C THR A 32 -1.77 8.40 -0.93
N ALA A 33 -2.95 7.85 -1.22
CA ALA A 33 -3.27 7.27 -2.51
C ALA A 33 -3.15 8.31 -3.64
N PHE A 34 -3.66 9.52 -3.42
CA PHE A 34 -3.54 10.62 -4.38
C PHE A 34 -2.06 10.99 -4.65
N ALA A 35 -1.25 11.10 -3.61
CA ALA A 35 0.19 11.39 -3.75
C ALA A 35 0.93 10.27 -4.49
N CYS A 36 0.62 9.00 -4.20
CA CYS A 36 1.22 7.86 -4.91
C CYS A 36 0.82 7.84 -6.38
N LEU A 37 -0.46 8.08 -6.70
CA LEU A 37 -0.95 8.07 -8.08
C LEU A 37 -0.35 9.19 -8.92
N THR A 38 -0.26 10.41 -8.36
CA THR A 38 0.35 11.55 -9.07
C THR A 38 1.86 11.42 -9.19
N GLY A 39 2.53 10.77 -8.22
CA GLY A 39 3.97 10.53 -8.24
C GLY A 39 4.44 9.53 -9.30
N ILE A 40 3.55 8.66 -9.79
CA ILE A 40 3.89 7.65 -10.81
C ILE A 40 3.99 8.27 -12.21
N PHE A 41 3.27 9.37 -12.48
CA PHE A 41 3.24 10.00 -13.79
C PHE A 41 4.56 10.71 -14.14
N PRO A 42 5.18 10.40 -15.30
CA PRO A 42 6.39 11.09 -15.76
C PRO A 42 6.11 12.56 -16.09
N LYS A 43 7.06 13.45 -15.75
CA LYS A 43 6.95 14.92 -15.95
C LYS A 43 7.43 15.42 -17.33
N MET A 44 7.59 14.50 -18.29
CA MET A 44 8.19 14.75 -19.61
C MET A 44 7.10 14.76 -20.70
N GLU A 45 7.45 15.18 -21.92
CA GLU A 45 6.51 15.24 -23.04
C GLU A 45 5.74 13.92 -23.22
N ALA A 46 4.42 14.03 -23.14
CA ALA A 46 3.52 12.90 -23.28
C ALA A 46 3.66 12.27 -24.67
N PHE A 47 3.50 10.93 -24.75
CA PHE A 47 3.55 10.13 -25.99
C PHE A 47 4.95 9.92 -26.63
N THR A 48 6.02 10.20 -25.91
CA THR A 48 7.39 9.79 -26.30
C THR A 48 7.69 8.36 -25.82
N ALA A 49 8.55 7.62 -26.52
CA ALA A 49 9.01 6.28 -26.09
C ALA A 49 9.59 6.26 -24.66
N GLU A 50 10.29 7.33 -24.27
CA GLU A 50 10.82 7.52 -22.91
C GLU A 50 9.72 7.68 -21.86
N TRP A 51 8.59 8.31 -22.22
CA TRP A 51 7.47 8.52 -21.31
C TRP A 51 6.78 7.19 -20.96
N THR A 52 6.54 6.34 -21.97
CA THR A 52 5.94 5.02 -21.74
C THR A 52 6.88 4.08 -20.99
N PHE A 53 8.20 4.14 -21.25
CA PHE A 53 9.18 3.35 -20.52
C PHE A 53 9.28 3.75 -19.04
N GLN A 54 9.36 5.04 -18.73
CA GLN A 54 9.39 5.50 -17.34
C GLN A 54 8.10 5.20 -16.60
N LEU A 55 6.95 5.39 -17.26
CA LEU A 55 5.66 5.02 -16.66
C LEU A 55 5.61 3.52 -16.35
N ALA A 56 6.05 2.67 -17.29
CA ALA A 56 6.12 1.24 -17.08
C ALA A 56 7.05 0.86 -15.92
N LEU A 57 8.23 1.48 -15.81
CA LEU A 57 9.17 1.24 -14.71
C LEU A 57 8.63 1.67 -13.34
N ASN A 58 8.03 2.87 -13.26
CA ASN A 58 7.44 3.40 -12.03
C ASN A 58 6.27 2.55 -11.53
N VAL A 59 5.57 1.88 -12.45
CA VAL A 59 4.49 0.95 -12.13
C VAL A 59 5.04 -0.44 -11.78
N ALA A 60 5.96 -0.98 -12.58
CA ALA A 60 6.51 -2.33 -12.41
C ALA A 60 7.32 -2.48 -11.11
N THR A 61 8.08 -1.45 -10.71
CA THR A 61 8.98 -1.52 -9.56
C THR A 61 8.24 -1.83 -8.25
N PRO A 62 7.17 -1.09 -7.86
CA PRO A 62 6.34 -1.45 -6.72
C PRO A 62 5.77 -2.87 -6.78
N PHE A 63 5.33 -3.34 -7.96
CA PHE A 63 4.79 -4.69 -8.11
C PHE A 63 5.84 -5.77 -7.83
N VAL A 64 7.05 -5.60 -8.34
CA VAL A 64 8.15 -6.54 -8.07
C VAL A 64 8.50 -6.54 -6.57
N LEU A 65 8.58 -5.36 -5.95
CA LEU A 65 8.88 -5.25 -4.51
C LEU A 65 7.79 -5.89 -3.64
N VAL A 66 6.51 -5.65 -3.95
CA VAL A 66 5.38 -6.29 -3.27
C VAL A 66 5.39 -7.80 -3.50
N GLY A 67 5.65 -8.24 -4.74
CA GLY A 67 5.77 -9.65 -5.08
C GLY A 67 6.84 -10.35 -4.27
N LEU A 68 8.06 -9.79 -4.21
CA LEU A 68 9.15 -10.31 -3.39
C LEU A 68 8.79 -10.34 -1.89
N GLY A 69 8.16 -9.28 -1.39
CA GLY A 69 7.67 -9.20 -0.02
C GLY A 69 6.66 -10.29 0.35
N LEU A 70 5.90 -10.79 -0.61
CA LEU A 70 4.97 -11.92 -0.44
C LEU A 70 5.63 -13.29 -0.63
N ILE A 71 6.63 -13.38 -1.51
CA ILE A 71 7.35 -14.63 -1.78
C ILE A 71 8.16 -15.08 -0.57
N PHE A 72 8.89 -14.17 0.10
CA PHE A 72 9.71 -14.54 1.27
C PHE A 72 8.92 -15.22 2.40
N PRO A 73 7.76 -14.70 2.86
CA PRO A 73 6.90 -15.38 3.83
C PRO A 73 6.43 -16.76 3.39
N LEU A 74 6.12 -16.94 2.09
CA LEU A 74 5.66 -18.22 1.57
C LEU A 74 6.77 -19.28 1.61
N LEU A 75 7.99 -18.89 1.25
CA LEU A 75 9.16 -19.76 1.36
C LEU A 75 9.46 -20.12 2.83
N ALA A 76 9.42 -19.13 3.73
CA ALA A 76 9.62 -19.36 5.15
C ALA A 76 8.57 -20.31 5.76
N ARG A 77 7.30 -20.21 5.34
CA ARG A 77 6.23 -21.12 5.77
C ARG A 77 6.45 -22.55 5.29
N LYS A 78 6.94 -22.74 4.06
CA LYS A 78 7.27 -24.07 3.53
C LYS A 78 8.48 -24.68 4.23
N ALA A 79 9.48 -23.86 4.56
CA ALA A 79 10.67 -24.31 5.28
C ALA A 79 10.38 -24.70 6.74
N ASN A 80 9.62 -23.88 7.49
CA ASN A 80 9.28 -24.14 8.90
C ASN A 80 8.18 -25.20 9.11
N SER A 81 7.51 -25.66 8.05
CA SER A 81 6.51 -26.73 8.13
C SER A 81 7.13 -28.13 8.06
N LYS A 82 8.45 -28.21 7.88
CA LYS A 82 9.24 -29.44 7.93
C LYS A 82 9.97 -29.54 9.26
#